data_AF-A0A481WXR5-F1
#
_entry.id   AF-A0A481WXR5-F1
#
_cell.length_a   1.000
_cell.length_b   1.000
_cell.length_c   1.000
_cell.angle_alpha   90.00
_cell.angle_beta   90.00
_cell.angle_gamma   90.00
#
_symmetry.space_group_name_H-M   'P 1'
#
loop_
_entity.id
_entity.type
_entity.pdbx_description
1 polymer ?
#
loop_
_entity_poly.entity_id
_entity_poly.type
_entity_poly.pdbx_seq_one_letter_code
_entity_poly.pdbx_strand_id
1 'polypeptide(L)'
;GNRWWNGFTAELTVTNVSGTKLNSWSFTFDTVHKISGSPWGATVQSTDLGGGITRYVVTGSEWAASIAPGSSVKVGFNGTQGT
;
A
#
# COMPACT_ATOMS: atom_id res chain seq x y z
N GLY A 1 17.64 21.88 -15.58
CA GLY A 1 17.14 20.89 -14.62
C GLY A 1 15.63 20.89 -14.66
N ASN A 2 15.00 19.71 -14.79
CA ASN A 2 13.53 19.60 -14.76
C ASN A 2 13.07 19.16 -13.37
N ARG A 3 12.11 19.89 -12.81
CA ARG A 3 11.45 19.56 -11.54
C ARG A 3 10.35 18.53 -11.84
N TRP A 4 10.59 17.26 -11.52
CA TRP A 4 9.54 16.25 -11.42
C TRP A 4 8.94 16.35 -10.01
N TRP A 5 8.10 17.35 -9.73
CA TRP A 5 7.71 17.62 -8.35
C TRP A 5 6.20 17.45 -8.15
N ASN A 6 5.84 16.44 -7.33
CA ASN A 6 4.65 16.30 -6.47
C ASN A 6 4.22 14.84 -6.20
N GLY A 7 4.92 13.83 -6.73
CA GLY A 7 4.58 12.41 -6.57
C GLY A 7 5.65 11.58 -5.87
N PHE A 8 5.25 10.47 -5.25
CA PHE A 8 6.14 9.44 -4.72
C PHE A 8 5.66 8.03 -5.12
N THR A 9 6.58 7.07 -5.10
CA THR A 9 6.29 5.64 -5.19
C THR A 9 6.59 5.01 -3.85
N ALA A 10 5.60 4.33 -3.26
CA ALA A 10 5.80 3.51 -2.07
C ALA A 10 5.90 2.03 -2.49
N GLU A 11 7.02 1.39 -2.13
CA GLU A 11 7.19 -0.06 -2.21
C GLU A 11 7.15 -0.66 -0.81
N LEU A 12 6.34 -1.70 -0.61
CA LEU A 12 6.23 -2.42 0.64
C LEU A 12 6.66 -3.87 0.44
N THR A 13 7.58 -4.33 1.29
CA THR A 13 7.91 -5.74 1.40
C THR A 13 7.13 -6.33 2.57
N VAL A 14 6.21 -7.25 2.29
CA VAL A 14 5.40 -7.94 3.30
C VAL A 14 5.95 -9.35 3.48
N THR A 15 6.42 -9.68 4.68
CA THR A 15 6.98 -10.99 5.02
C THR A 15 6.04 -11.75 5.92
N ASN A 16 5.67 -12.97 5.52
CA ASN A 16 4.92 -13.87 6.39
C ASN A 16 5.86 -14.58 7.35
N VAL A 17 5.94 -14.08 8.58
CA VAL A 17 6.76 -14.67 9.65
C VAL A 17 6.06 -15.81 10.40
N SER A 18 4.84 -16.17 10.01
CA SER A 18 4.10 -17.28 10.63
C SER A 18 4.47 -18.62 9.99
N GLY A 19 4.12 -19.71 10.69
CA GLY A 19 4.30 -21.09 10.20
C GLY A 19 3.22 -21.56 9.22
N THR A 20 2.21 -20.74 8.91
CA THR A 20 1.08 -21.12 8.03
C THR A 20 0.92 -20.14 6.89
N LYS A 21 0.21 -20.54 5.83
CA LYS A 21 -0.06 -19.68 4.69
C LYS A 21 -0.89 -18.47 5.15
N LEU A 22 -0.37 -17.27 4.91
CA LEU A 22 -1.07 -16.03 5.21
C LEU A 22 -1.94 -15.67 4.00
N ASN A 23 -3.26 -15.75 4.16
CA ASN A 23 -4.22 -15.30 3.16
C ASN A 23 -4.81 -13.95 3.59
N SER A 24 -5.16 -13.10 2.62
CA SER A 24 -5.96 -11.89 2.87
C SER A 24 -5.34 -10.93 3.89
N TRP A 25 -4.02 -10.76 3.87
CA TRP A 25 -3.36 -9.76 4.71
C TRP A 25 -3.76 -8.34 4.29
N SER A 26 -3.80 -7.45 5.27
CA SER A 26 -3.98 -6.03 5.05
C SER A 26 -3.13 -5.21 6.02
N PHE A 27 -2.84 -3.97 5.65
CA PHE A 27 -2.31 -2.97 6.57
C PHE A 27 -3.11 -1.68 6.43
N THR A 28 -3.19 -0.92 7.52
CA THR A 28 -3.94 0.33 7.58
C THR A 28 -3.05 1.44 8.10
N PHE A 29 -3.15 2.62 7.50
CA PHE A 29 -2.42 3.80 7.92
C PHE A 29 -3.20 5.06 7.60
N ASP A 30 -2.92 6.12 8.36
CA ASP A 30 -3.51 7.44 8.20
C ASP A 30 -2.46 8.39 7.66
N THR A 31 -2.80 9.16 6.63
CA THR A 31 -1.87 10.12 6.03
C THR A 31 -2.61 11.33 5.46
N VAL A 32 -1.90 12.46 5.34
CA VAL A 32 -2.34 13.64 4.58
C VAL A 32 -2.06 13.51 3.09
N HIS A 33 -1.24 12.55 2.70
CA HIS A 33 -0.93 12.28 1.29
C HIS A 33 -2.07 11.53 0.61
N LYS A 34 -2.19 11.69 -0.71
CA LYS A 34 -3.24 11.01 -1.49
C LYS A 34 -2.61 9.92 -2.36
N ILE A 35 -3.14 8.70 -2.27
CA ILE A 35 -2.77 7.63 -3.20
C ILE A 35 -3.37 7.95 -4.58
N SER A 36 -2.58 7.74 -5.63
CA SER A 36 -2.94 8.07 -7.02
C SER A 36 -2.43 7.00 -7.99
N GLY A 37 -3.07 6.90 -9.16
CA GLY A 37 -2.72 5.88 -10.15
C GLY A 37 -3.15 4.47 -9.71
N SER A 38 -2.55 3.45 -10.33
CA SER A 38 -2.89 2.04 -10.10
C SER A 38 -1.86 1.38 -9.19
N PRO A 39 -2.25 0.90 -7.99
CA PRO A 39 -1.41 0.02 -7.18
C PRO A 39 -1.06 -1.28 -7.92
N TRP A 40 0.05 -1.92 -7.55
CA TRP A 40 0.48 -3.22 -8.07
C TRP A 40 0.66 -4.22 -6.92
N GLY A 41 0.14 -5.44 -7.12
CA GLY A 41 0.05 -6.45 -6.06
C GLY A 41 -0.77 -6.01 -4.84
N ALA A 42 -1.50 -4.90 -4.93
CA ALA A 42 -2.32 -4.38 -3.86
C ALA A 42 -3.67 -3.83 -4.37
N THR A 43 -4.68 -3.91 -3.50
CA THR A 43 -5.92 -3.14 -3.61
C THR A 43 -5.94 -2.12 -2.48
N VAL A 44 -6.35 -0.90 -2.78
CA VAL A 44 -6.38 0.21 -1.82
C VAL A 44 -7.81 0.71 -1.65
N GLN A 45 -8.26 0.80 -0.40
CA GLN A 45 -9.50 1.47 -0.02
C GLN A 45 -9.18 2.71 0.81
N SER A 46 -9.97 3.76 0.66
CA SER A 46 -9.75 5.04 1.35
C SER A 46 -10.97 5.47 2.15
N THR A 47 -10.76 6.02 3.34
CA THR A 47 -11.78 6.67 4.16
C THR A 47 -11.29 8.04 4.59
N ASP A 48 -12.05 9.09 4.27
CA ASP A 48 -11.77 10.44 4.76
C ASP A 48 -12.09 10.51 6.26
N LEU A 49 -11.11 10.93 7.06
CA LEU A 49 -11.26 11.09 8.51
C LEU A 49 -11.49 12.55 8.91
N GLY A 50 -11.50 13.47 7.94
CA GLY A 50 -11.50 14.92 8.19
C GLY A 50 -10.12 15.46 8.50
N GLY A 51 -10.00 16.80 8.56
CA GLY A 51 -8.74 17.48 8.85
C GLY A 51 -7.63 17.25 7.82
N GLY A 52 -7.99 16.87 6.59
CA GLY A 52 -7.03 16.52 5.52
C GLY A 52 -6.44 15.11 5.65
N ILE A 53 -6.86 14.33 6.64
CA ILE A 53 -6.35 12.98 6.89
C ILE A 53 -7.22 11.96 6.16
N THR A 54 -6.58 11.01 5.49
CA THR A 54 -7.23 9.86 4.87
C THR A 54 -6.64 8.58 5.43
N ARG A 55 -7.53 7.68 5.88
CA ARG A 55 -7.18 6.32 6.21
C ARG A 55 -7.15 5.48 4.95
N TYR A 56 -6.04 4.79 4.73
CA TYR A 56 -5.91 3.82 3.66
C TYR A 56 -5.84 2.42 4.23
N VAL A 57 -6.65 1.52 3.69
CA VAL A 57 -6.56 0.07 3.90
C VAL A 57 -5.99 -0.54 2.64
N VAL A 58 -4.83 -1.18 2.76
CA VAL A 58 -4.13 -1.80 1.65
C VAL A 58 -4.12 -3.30 1.86
N THR A 59 -4.61 -4.04 0.87
CA THR A 59 -4.76 -5.50 0.90
C THR A 59 -3.98 -6.11 -0.24
N GLY A 60 -3.34 -7.25 -0.02
CA GLY A 60 -2.67 -7.98 -1.11
C GLY A 60 -3.63 -8.40 -2.22
N SER A 61 -3.23 -8.20 -3.47
CA SER A 61 -3.99 -8.61 -4.66
C SER A 61 -3.12 -9.42 -5.62
N GLU A 62 -3.76 -10.14 -6.55
CA GLU A 62 -3.08 -10.94 -7.58
C GLU A 62 -2.05 -11.92 -6.97
N TRP A 63 -0.79 -11.84 -7.38
CA TRP A 63 0.29 -12.70 -6.86
C TRP A 63 0.59 -12.48 -5.37
N ALA A 64 0.20 -11.32 -4.82
CA ALA A 64 0.43 -10.97 -3.43
C ALA A 64 -0.79 -11.25 -2.53
N ALA A 65 -1.89 -11.82 -3.07
CA ALA A 65 -3.09 -12.14 -2.27
C ALA A 65 -2.84 -13.19 -1.17
N SER A 66 -1.79 -14.01 -1.32
CA SER A 66 -1.38 -14.96 -0.29
C SER A 66 0.14 -15.12 -0.23
N ILE A 67 0.67 -15.33 0.97
CA ILE A 67 2.10 -15.44 1.23
C ILE A 67 2.38 -16.77 1.94
N ALA A 68 3.24 -17.60 1.35
CA ALA A 68 3.67 -18.85 1.98
C ALA A 68 4.47 -18.60 3.28
N PRO A 69 4.53 -19.57 4.21
CA PRO A 69 5.35 -19.45 5.42
C PRO A 69 6.79 -19.04 5.11
N GLY A 70 7.31 -18.04 5.81
CA GLY A 70 8.69 -17.52 5.64
C GLY A 70 8.96 -16.77 4.34
N SER A 71 7.99 -16.63 3.44
CA SER A 71 8.15 -15.91 2.18
C SER A 71 7.78 -14.44 2.29
N SER A 72 8.20 -13.66 1.30
CA SER A 72 7.86 -12.24 1.17
C SER A 72 7.26 -11.92 -0.19
N VAL A 73 6.40 -10.91 -0.22
CA VAL A 73 5.90 -10.29 -1.45
C VAL A 73 6.24 -8.81 -1.46
N LYS A 74 6.44 -8.26 -2.66
CA LYS A 74 6.60 -6.83 -2.87
C LYS A 74 5.38 -6.28 -3.58
N VAL A 75 4.81 -5.24 -3.00
CA VAL A 75 3.64 -4.53 -3.52
C VAL A 75 3.93 -3.03 -3.50
N GLY A 76 3.08 -2.24 -4.13
CA GLY A 76 3.23 -0.80 -4.03
C GLY A 76 2.12 -0.01 -4.66
N PHE A 77 2.26 1.30 -4.53
CA PHE A 77 1.35 2.28 -5.09
C PHE A 77 2.10 3.60 -5.31
N ASN A 78 1.56 4.42 -6.19
CA ASN A 78 1.99 5.81 -6.32
C ASN A 78 1.11 6.71 -5.46
N GLY A 79 1.66 7.84 -5.02
CA GLY A 79 0.93 8.85 -4.28
C GLY A 79 1.42 10.24 -4.63
N THR A 80 0.65 11.24 -4.23
CA THR A 80 1.01 12.64 -4.33
C THR A 80 1.23 13.23 -2.95
N GLN A 81 2.16 14.18 -2.88
CA GLN A 81 2.35 14.98 -1.70
C GLN A 81 1.05 15.78 -1.45
N GLY A 82 0.40 15.52 -0.32
CA GLY A 82 -0.68 16.38 0.19
C GLY A 82 -0.21 17.83 0.29
N THR A 83 -1.09 18.75 -0.09
CA THR A 83 -0.87 20.21 -0.03
C THR A 83 -0.83 20.73 1.39
#